data_AF-A0A268JBI8-F1
#
_entry.id   AF-A0A268JBI8-F1
#
_cell.length_a   1.000
_cell.length_b   1.000
_cell.length_c   1.000
_cell.angle_alpha   90.00
_cell.angle_beta   90.00
_cell.angle_gamma   90.00
#
_symmetry.space_group_name_H-M   'P 1'
#
loop_
_entity.id
_entity.type
_entity.pdbx_description
1 polymer ?
#
loop_
_entity_poly.entity_id
_entity_poly.type
_entity_poly.pdbx_seq_one_letter_code
_entity_poly.pdbx_strand_id
1 'polypeptide(L)'
;MLERDNKAKYTGFIVALPGELYTRTIGKNSCAYIEQIGSEWQAWRETYQSKKEKAVSNKIIFTSETFELVLLKAKGYFDYIGRKRSE
;
A
#
# COMPACT_ATOMS: atom_id res chain seq x y z
N MET A 1 8.10 -4.41 18.38
CA MET A 1 7.64 -4.35 16.98
C MET A 1 6.27 -5.00 16.96
N LEU A 2 5.25 -4.33 16.41
CA LEU A 2 3.87 -4.82 16.47
C LEU A 2 3.68 -6.01 15.51
N GLU A 3 2.74 -6.90 15.80
CA GLU A 3 2.45 -8.05 14.93
C GLU A 3 2.11 -7.61 13.49
N ARG A 4 1.38 -6.49 13.36
CA ARG A 4 1.02 -5.88 12.07
C ARG A 4 2.24 -5.40 11.28
N ASP A 5 3.23 -4.81 11.95
CA ASP A 5 4.49 -4.39 11.31
C ASP A 5 5.19 -5.57 10.65
N ASN A 6 5.23 -6.70 11.34
CA ASN A 6 5.87 -7.93 10.83
C ASN A 6 5.10 -8.50 9.63
N LYS A 7 3.76 -8.55 9.71
CA LYS A 7 2.89 -8.96 8.60
C LYS A 7 3.08 -8.06 7.37
N ALA A 8 3.12 -6.74 7.57
CA ALA A 8 3.35 -5.77 6.51
C ALA A 8 4.71 -6.00 5.82
N LYS A 9 5.78 -6.13 6.61
CA LYS A 9 7.12 -6.43 6.10
C LYS A 9 7.17 -7.71 5.27
N TYR A 10 6.52 -8.77 5.74
CA TYR A 10 6.49 -10.06 5.04
C TYR A 10 5.80 -9.99 3.66
N THR A 11 4.90 -9.03 3.47
CA THR A 11 4.21 -8.80 2.19
C THR A 11 4.91 -7.75 1.30
N GLY A 12 6.11 -7.32 1.69
CA GLY A 12 6.97 -6.42 0.94
C GLY A 12 6.71 -4.94 1.18
N PHE A 13 5.97 -4.58 2.23
CA PHE A 13 5.88 -3.19 2.69
C PHE A 13 7.07 -2.82 3.58
N ILE A 14 7.37 -1.55 3.62
CA ILE A 14 8.23 -0.88 4.58
C ILE A 14 7.32 -0.26 5.65
N VAL A 15 7.73 -0.33 6.91
CA VAL A 15 7.04 0.35 8.01
C VAL A 15 7.49 1.80 8.00
N ALA A 16 6.61 2.72 7.61
CA ALA A 16 6.88 4.15 7.61
C ALA A 16 6.60 4.74 9.01
N LEU A 17 5.48 4.36 9.62
CA LEU A 17 5.14 4.66 11.02
C LEU A 17 4.67 3.36 11.68
N PRO A 18 5.35 2.86 12.73
CA PRO A 18 5.00 1.58 13.38
C PRO A 18 3.53 1.54 13.83
N GLY A 19 2.82 0.50 13.43
CA GLY A 19 1.42 0.30 13.78
C GLY A 19 0.41 1.17 13.03
N GLU A 20 0.85 2.12 12.21
CA GLU A 20 -0.01 3.17 11.63
C GLU A 20 0.08 3.24 10.10
N LEU A 21 1.30 3.35 9.55
CA LEU A 21 1.52 3.61 8.13
C LEU A 21 2.57 2.66 7.55
N TYR A 22 2.18 1.99 6.47
CA TYR A 22 3.03 1.09 5.70
C TYR A 22 3.10 1.55 4.26
N THR A 23 4.28 1.46 3.65
CA THR A 23 4.49 1.93 2.27
C THR A 23 5.26 0.93 1.42
N ARG A 24 4.97 0.89 0.12
CA ARG A 24 5.68 0.04 -0.85
C ARG A 24 5.82 0.74 -2.19
N THR A 25 7.04 0.90 -2.66
CA THR A 25 7.29 1.35 -4.03
C THR A 25 6.79 0.30 -5.03
N ILE A 26 5.89 0.71 -5.91
CA ILE A 26 5.34 -0.15 -6.96
C ILE A 26 6.12 0.02 -8.26
N GLY A 27 6.62 1.21 -8.55
CA GLY A 27 7.40 1.51 -9.75
C GLY A 27 8.02 2.89 -9.69
N LYS A 28 8.62 3.35 -10.79
CA LYS A 28 9.38 4.62 -10.84
C LYS A 28 8.62 5.82 -10.28
N ASN A 29 7.32 5.86 -10.53
CA ASN A 29 6.47 7.00 -10.22
C ASN A 29 5.26 6.63 -9.34
N SER A 30 5.25 5.45 -8.71
CA SER A 30 4.07 4.98 -7.97
C SER A 30 4.43 4.31 -6.67
N CYS A 31 3.68 4.64 -5.63
CA CYS A 31 3.81 4.07 -4.30
C CYS A 31 2.45 3.57 -3.80
N ALA A 32 2.42 2.48 -3.05
CA ALA A 32 1.25 2.04 -2.30
C ALA A 32 1.42 2.35 -0.82
N TYR A 33 0.27 2.53 -0.18
CA TYR A 33 0.16 2.82 1.25
C TYR A 33 -0.90 1.92 1.87
N ILE A 34 -0.70 1.60 3.15
CA ILE A 34 -1.74 1.10 4.04
C ILE A 34 -1.71 1.97 5.29
N GLU A 35 -2.84 2.57 5.63
CA GLU A 35 -2.98 3.43 6.81
C GLU A 35 -4.34 3.18 7.49
N GLN A 36 -4.38 3.38 8.80
CA GLN A 36 -5.64 3.45 9.54
C GLN A 36 -6.20 4.87 9.46
N ILE A 37 -7.35 5.02 8.82
CA ILE A 37 -8.06 6.30 8.68
C ILE A 37 -9.38 6.18 9.44
N GLY A 38 -9.43 6.77 10.63
CA GLY A 38 -10.56 6.61 11.55
C GLY A 38 -10.65 5.16 12.07
N SER A 39 -11.81 4.52 11.89
CA SER A 39 -12.05 3.13 12.32
C SER A 39 -11.65 2.09 11.27
N GLU A 40 -11.24 2.52 10.07
CA GLU A 40 -10.96 1.61 8.97
C GLU A 40 -9.50 1.65 8.54
N TRP A 41 -9.03 0.51 8.03
CA TRP A 41 -7.79 0.42 7.30
C TRP A 41 -8.06 0.62 5.81
N GLN A 42 -7.18 1.37 5.16
CA GLN A 42 -7.28 1.63 3.73
C GLN A 42 -5.95 1.31 3.04
N ALA A 43 -6.01 0.56 1.95
CA ALA A 43 -4.92 0.41 1.00
C ALA A 43 -5.19 1.26 -0.24
N TRP A 44 -4.23 2.08 -0.64
CA TRP A 44 -4.31 2.85 -1.88
C TRP A 44 -2.97 2.95 -2.57
N ARG A 45 -3.02 3.35 -3.84
CA ARG A 45 -1.86 3.65 -4.65
C ARG A 45 -1.89 5.12 -5.05
N GLU A 46 -0.76 5.78 -4.87
CA GLU A 46 -0.50 7.09 -5.44
C GLU A 46 0.43 7.00 -6.63
N THR A 47 0.20 7.86 -7.61
CA THR A 47 1.08 8.06 -8.77
C THR A 47 1.51 9.51 -8.82
N TYR A 48 2.80 9.72 -8.99
CA TYR A 48 3.46 11.02 -9.01
C TYR A 48 3.99 11.34 -10.40
N GLN A 49 4.26 12.61 -10.63
CA GLN A 49 4.93 13.09 -11.84
C GLN A 49 6.12 13.93 -11.41
N SER A 50 7.20 13.89 -12.19
CA SER A 50 8.39 14.70 -11.90
C SER A 50 8.02 16.17 -11.70
N LYS A 51 8.68 16.82 -10.72
CA LYS A 51 8.47 18.23 -10.33
C LYS A 51 7.08 18.55 -9.77
N LYS A 52 6.27 17.55 -9.43
CA LYS A 52 5.03 17.73 -8.67
C LYS A 52 5.19 17.13 -7.29
N GLU A 53 4.89 17.93 -6.27
CA GLU A 53 4.90 17.49 -4.87
C GLU A 53 3.69 16.62 -4.53
N LYS A 54 2.56 16.84 -5.21
CA LYS A 54 1.31 16.09 -5.01
C LYS A 54 1.18 14.95 -6.00
N ALA A 55 0.50 13.89 -5.56
CA ALA A 55 0.08 12.80 -6.43
C ALA A 55 -0.82 13.34 -7.55
N VAL A 56 -0.58 12.88 -8.79
CA VAL A 56 -1.43 13.17 -9.94
C VAL A 56 -2.61 12.21 -10.07
N SER A 57 -2.55 11.08 -9.36
CA SER A 57 -3.63 10.10 -9.29
C SER A 57 -3.56 9.33 -7.98
N ASN A 58 -4.72 9.13 -7.38
CA ASN A 58 -4.93 8.21 -6.27
C ASN A 58 -5.91 7.12 -6.71
N LYS A 59 -5.62 5.86 -6.37
CA LYS A 59 -6.51 4.72 -6.57
C LYS A 59 -6.64 3.95 -5.26
N ILE A 60 -7.84 3.90 -4.71
CA ILE A 60 -8.18 2.98 -3.61
C ILE A 60 -8.10 1.54 -4.14
N ILE A 61 -7.36 0.71 -3.42
CA ILE A 61 -7.22 -0.73 -3.68
C ILE A 61 -8.30 -1.46 -2.87
N PHE A 62 -8.40 -1.16 -1.57
CA PHE A 62 -9.37 -1.77 -0.68
C PHE A 62 -9.50 -0.99 0.64
N THR A 63 -10.68 -1.06 1.27
CA THR A 63 -10.95 -0.50 2.59
C THR A 63 -11.67 -1.54 3.44
N SER A 64 -11.31 -1.65 4.73
CA SER A 64 -11.98 -2.53 5.70
C SER A 64 -11.55 -2.18 7.12
N GLU A 65 -12.41 -2.42 8.10
CA GLU A 65 -12.05 -2.37 9.53
C GLU A 65 -10.91 -3.33 9.92
N THR A 66 -10.66 -4.38 9.12
CA THR A 66 -9.64 -5.40 9.42
C THR A 66 -8.37 -5.22 8.60
N PHE A 67 -7.25 -4.95 9.28
CA PHE A 67 -5.93 -4.79 8.67
C PHE A 67 -5.53 -5.98 7.78
N GLU A 68 -5.74 -7.21 8.26
CA GLU A 68 -5.36 -8.43 7.57
C GLU A 68 -6.07 -8.59 6.20
N LEU A 69 -7.33 -8.17 6.10
CA LEU A 69 -8.08 -8.19 4.84
C LEU A 69 -7.53 -7.15 3.86
N VAL A 70 -7.22 -5.95 4.35
CA VAL A 70 -6.60 -4.89 3.56
C VAL A 70 -5.23 -5.33 3.04
N LEU A 71 -4.41 -5.93 3.89
CA LEU A 71 -3.10 -6.44 3.54
C LEU A 71 -3.18 -7.56 2.49
N LEU A 72 -4.12 -8.50 2.65
CA LEU A 72 -4.36 -9.58 1.69
C LEU A 72 -4.75 -9.03 0.31
N LYS A 73 -5.66 -8.07 0.26
CA LYS A 73 -6.09 -7.44 -1.00
C LYS A 73 -4.99 -6.61 -1.64
N ALA A 74 -4.21 -5.88 -0.85
CA ALA A 74 -3.03 -5.16 -1.34
C ALA A 74 -2.00 -6.10 -1.95
N LYS A 75 -1.69 -7.23 -1.30
CA LYS A 75 -0.81 -8.26 -1.85
C LYS A 75 -1.34 -8.79 -3.19
N GLY A 76 -2.61 -9.17 -3.26
CA GLY A 76 -3.23 -9.65 -4.50
C GLY A 76 -3.17 -8.63 -5.63
N TYR A 77 -3.33 -7.35 -5.32
CA TYR A 77 -3.15 -6.25 -6.28
C TYR A 77 -1.71 -6.18 -6.80
N PHE A 78 -0.70 -6.35 -5.94
CA PHE A 78 0.71 -6.39 -6.36
C PHE A 78 1.02 -7.58 -7.26
N ASP A 79 0.48 -8.75 -6.93
CA ASP A 79 0.64 -9.97 -7.74
C ASP A 79 0.00 -9.79 -9.14
N TYR A 80 -1.10 -9.04 -9.24
CA TYR A 80 -1.75 -8.71 -10.52
C TYR A 80 -0.93 -7.74 -11.36
N ILE A 81 -0.49 -6.61 -10.79
CA ILE A 81 0.29 -5.61 -11.54
C ILE A 81 1.69 -6.11 -11.89
N GLY A 82 2.26 -7.01 -11.09
CA GLY A 82 3.53 -7.67 -11.38
C GLY A 82 3.43 -8.56 -12.63
N ARG A 83 2.37 -9.36 -12.73
CA ARG A 83 2.08 -10.18 -13.92
C ARG A 83 1.94 -9.34 -15.18
N LYS A 84 1.14 -8.27 -15.12
CA LYS A 84 0.94 -7.33 -16.26
C LYS A 84 2.20 -6.63 -16.78
N ARG A 85 3.29 -6.58 -16.02
CA ARG A 85 4.56 -5.98 -16.45
C ARG A 85 5.52 -6.97 -17.08
N SER A 86 5.26 -8.27 -16.90
CA SER A 86 6.08 -9.35 -17.41
C SER A 86 5.54 -9.92 -18.74
N GLU A 87 4.32 -9.52 -19.11
CA GLU A 87 3.71 -9.68 -20.44
C GLU A 87 4.19 -8.57 -21.38
#